data_AF-A0A060BW81-F1
#
_entry.id   AF-A0A060BW81-F1
#
_cell.length_a   1.000
_cell.length_b   1.000
_cell.length_c   1.000
_cell.angle_alpha   90.00
_cell.angle_beta   90.00
_cell.angle_gamma   90.00
#
_symmetry.space_group_name_H-M   'P 1'
#
loop_
_entity.id
_entity.type
_entity.pdbx_description
1 polymer ?
#
loop_
_entity_poly.entity_id
_entity_poly.type
_entity_poly.pdbx_seq_one_letter_code
_entity_poly.pdbx_strand_id
1 'polypeptide(L)'
;MDRQSAASRSSCRSIPPYEAPQPGGPLYVLVFGGSQGARVMSDIVPAAVELLDADIRARLVLTQQAREEDMARVRGAYERLGVKAELAPSLRICRSA
;
A
#
# COMPACT_ATOMS: atom_id res chain seq x y z
N MET A 1 26.37 -26.61 33.87
CA MET A 1 25.57 -27.19 32.76
C MET A 1 24.13 -26.75 32.93
N ASP A 2 23.43 -26.19 31.96
CA ASP A 2 23.78 -25.12 31.05
C ASP A 2 22.46 -24.36 30.79
N ARG A 3 22.59 -23.14 30.30
CA ARG A 3 21.52 -22.17 30.07
C ARG A 3 20.39 -22.75 29.20
N GLN A 4 19.14 -22.67 29.66
CA GLN A 4 17.99 -22.57 28.75
C GLN A 4 17.34 -21.21 28.91
N SER A 5 17.75 -20.37 27.96
CA SER A 5 17.40 -18.98 27.72
C SER A 5 15.88 -18.79 27.61
N ALA A 6 15.30 -18.18 28.64
CA ALA A 6 14.01 -17.50 28.54
C ALA A 6 14.18 -16.17 27.78
N ALA A 7 14.53 -16.24 26.49
CA ALA A 7 14.53 -15.08 25.62
C ALA A 7 14.16 -15.48 24.19
N SER A 8 12.86 -15.43 23.87
CA SER A 8 12.37 -14.85 22.61
C SER A 8 10.85 -14.70 22.68
N ARG A 9 10.36 -13.90 23.64
CA ARG A 9 9.06 -13.26 23.42
C ARG A 9 9.33 -12.16 22.41
N SER A 10 9.07 -12.47 21.15
CA SER A 10 8.89 -11.51 20.06
C SER A 10 8.38 -10.18 20.63
N SER A 11 9.17 -9.12 20.54
CA SER A 11 8.74 -7.82 21.02
C SER A 11 7.57 -7.38 20.13
N CYS A 12 6.35 -7.42 20.65
CA CYS A 12 5.25 -6.69 20.04
C CYS A 12 5.64 -5.21 20.05
N ARG A 13 6.10 -4.71 18.89
CA ARG A 13 6.28 -3.28 18.68
C ARG A 13 4.92 -2.64 18.87
N SER A 14 4.83 -1.66 19.78
CA SER A 14 3.60 -0.91 19.96
C SER A 14 3.23 -0.26 18.63
N ILE A 15 1.99 -0.49 18.20
CA ILE A 15 1.46 0.12 16.98
C ILE A 15 1.23 1.59 17.33
N PRO A 16 1.80 2.56 16.58
CA PRO A 16 1.48 3.96 16.80
C PRO A 16 -0.03 4.19 16.59
N PRO A 17 -0.64 5.16 17.29
CA PRO A 17 -2.04 5.47 17.09
C PRO A 17 -2.30 5.84 15.62
N TYR A 18 -3.47 5.43 15.11
CA TYR A 18 -3.87 5.79 13.75
C TYR A 18 -4.04 7.31 13.66
N GLU A 19 -3.34 7.92 12.71
CA GLU A 19 -3.48 9.33 12.40
C GLU A 19 -4.57 9.51 11.33
N ALA A 20 -5.69 10.10 11.73
CA ALA A 20 -6.80 10.35 10.81
C ALA A 20 -6.41 11.41 9.75
N PRO A 21 -6.88 11.25 8.50
CA PRO A 21 -6.62 12.23 7.45
C PRO A 21 -7.15 13.61 7.82
N GLN A 22 -6.30 14.64 7.64
CA GLN A 22 -6.67 16.03 7.86
C GLN A 22 -7.22 16.66 6.58
N PRO A 23 -8.12 17.66 6.69
CA PRO A 23 -8.54 18.46 5.53
C PRO A 23 -7.33 19.05 4.80
N GLY A 24 -7.28 18.90 3.47
CA GLY A 24 -6.15 19.35 2.64
C GLY A 24 -4.84 18.54 2.78
N GLY A 25 -4.73 17.64 3.76
CA GLY A 25 -3.56 16.78 3.96
C GLY A 25 -3.51 15.57 3.01
N PRO A 26 -2.39 14.83 2.99
CA PRO A 26 -2.24 13.64 2.16
C PRO A 26 -3.22 12.54 2.56
N LEU A 27 -3.64 11.74 1.58
CA LEU A 27 -4.50 10.58 1.73
C LEU A 27 -3.69 9.33 1.42
N TYR A 28 -3.32 8.60 2.46
CA TYR A 28 -2.58 7.34 2.33
C TYR A 28 -3.56 6.20 2.04
N VAL A 29 -3.43 5.57 0.88
CA VAL A 29 -4.32 4.48 0.45
C VAL A 29 -3.51 3.23 0.18
N LEU A 30 -3.85 2.15 0.88
CA LEU A 30 -3.27 0.83 0.65
C LEU A 30 -4.23 -0.01 -0.20
N VAL A 31 -3.76 -0.45 -1.36
CA VAL A 31 -4.49 -1.31 -2.27
C VAL A 31 -3.83 -2.67 -2.27
N PHE A 32 -4.55 -3.68 -1.81
CA PHE A 32 -4.04 -5.04 -1.78
C PHE A 32 -5.15 -6.03 -2.10
N GLY A 33 -4.75 -7.23 -2.48
CA GLY A 33 -5.68 -8.32 -2.71
C GLY A 33 -5.00 -9.64 -2.39
N GLY A 34 -5.78 -10.63 -1.96
CA GLY A 34 -5.31 -12.01 -1.88
C GLY A 34 -4.84 -12.52 -3.25
N SER A 35 -4.41 -13.78 -3.30
CA SER A 35 -3.80 -14.40 -4.50
C SER A 35 -4.58 -14.19 -5.81
N GLN A 36 -5.90 -14.10 -5.77
CA GLN A 36 -6.74 -13.79 -6.95
C GLN A 36 -7.18 -12.32 -7.03
N GLY A 37 -7.30 -11.62 -5.90
CA GLY A 37 -7.81 -10.25 -5.84
C GLY A 37 -6.84 -9.21 -6.38
N ALA A 38 -5.53 -9.47 -6.33
CA ALA A 38 -4.52 -8.51 -6.79
C ALA A 38 -4.68 -8.15 -8.28
N ARG A 39 -5.07 -9.11 -9.12
CA ARG A 39 -5.31 -8.88 -10.56
C ARG A 39 -6.51 -7.96 -10.79
N VAL A 40 -7.62 -8.24 -10.11
CA VAL A 40 -8.84 -7.42 -10.21
C VAL A 40 -8.54 -5.98 -9.77
N MET A 41 -7.78 -5.80 -8.69
CA MET A 41 -7.39 -4.48 -8.20
C MET A 41 -6.49 -3.71 -9.19
N SER A 42 -5.65 -4.39 -9.96
CA SER A 42 -4.87 -3.78 -11.05
C SER A 42 -5.74 -3.19 -12.17
N ASP A 43 -6.98 -3.67 -12.31
CA ASP A 43 -7.91 -3.21 -13.36
C ASP A 43 -8.84 -2.13 -12.83
N ILE A 44 -9.46 -2.36 -11.67
CA ILE A 44 -10.53 -1.49 -11.18
C ILE A 44 -10.00 -0.22 -10.50
N VAL A 45 -8.86 -0.29 -9.81
CA VAL A 45 -8.42 0.83 -8.97
C VAL A 45 -7.91 2.01 -9.80
N PRO A 46 -7.06 1.83 -10.83
CA PRO A 46 -6.65 2.95 -11.67
C PRO A 46 -7.84 3.66 -12.32
N ALA A 47 -8.84 2.89 -12.78
CA ALA A 47 -10.08 3.45 -13.36
C ALA A 47 -10.91 4.22 -12.32
N ALA A 48 -11.02 3.70 -11.09
CA ALA A 48 -11.71 4.41 -10.01
C ALA A 48 -10.98 5.71 -9.61
N VAL A 49 -9.64 5.69 -9.60
CA VAL A 49 -8.82 6.88 -9.29
C VAL A 49 -8.96 7.94 -10.38
N GLU A 50 -9.14 7.55 -11.64
CA GLU A 50 -9.38 8.48 -12.74
C GLU A 50 -10.68 9.29 -12.57
N LEU A 51 -11.71 8.68 -11.97
CA LEU A 51 -13.01 9.32 -11.70
C LEU A 51 -12.97 10.34 -10.56
N LEU A 52 -11.88 10.42 -9.80
CA LEU A 52 -11.73 11.40 -8.72
C LEU A 52 -11.37 12.78 -9.29
N ASP A 53 -11.88 13.81 -8.63
CA ASP A 53 -11.51 15.20 -8.89
C ASP A 53 -9.99 15.40 -8.70
N ALA A 54 -9.43 16.32 -9.49
CA ALA A 54 -7.98 16.52 -9.55
C ALA A 54 -7.36 16.92 -8.21
N ASP A 55 -8.08 17.65 -7.38
CA ASP A 55 -7.67 18.07 -6.03
C ASP A 55 -7.55 16.87 -5.07
N ILE A 56 -8.47 15.91 -5.15
CA ILE A 56 -8.41 14.68 -4.38
C ILE A 56 -7.26 13.80 -4.89
N ARG A 57 -7.14 13.62 -6.21
CA ARG A 57 -6.06 12.80 -6.80
C ARG A 57 -4.67 13.31 -6.43
N ALA A 58 -4.46 14.63 -6.42
CA ALA A 58 -3.18 15.24 -6.06
C ALA A 58 -2.76 14.96 -4.60
N ARG A 59 -3.72 14.62 -3.73
CA ARG A 59 -3.48 14.29 -2.32
C ARG A 59 -3.20 12.80 -2.10
N LEU A 60 -3.47 11.94 -3.09
CA LEU A 60 -3.29 10.50 -2.95
C LEU A 60 -1.82 10.11 -2.86
N VAL A 61 -1.51 9.31 -1.85
CA VAL A 61 -0.27 8.55 -1.73
C VAL A 61 -0.66 7.08 -1.67
N LEU A 62 -0.48 6.40 -2.79
CA LEU A 62 -0.93 5.04 -3.01
C LEU A 62 0.21 4.04 -2.80
N THR A 63 -0.08 2.95 -2.10
CA THR A 63 0.75 1.75 -2.11
C THR A 63 -0.12 0.62 -2.63
N GLN A 64 0.26 0.00 -3.75
CA GLN A 64 -0.53 -1.05 -4.38
C GLN A 64 0.26 -2.33 -4.60
N GLN A 65 -0.32 -3.43 -4.16
CA GLN A 65 0.07 -4.76 -4.61
C GLN A 65 -0.37 -4.97 -6.06
N ALA A 66 0.58 -5.21 -6.96
CA ALA A 66 0.32 -5.51 -8.36
C ALA A 66 1.25 -6.64 -8.81
N ARG A 67 0.72 -7.63 -9.52
CA ARG A 67 1.54 -8.73 -10.06
C ARG A 67 2.53 -8.21 -11.09
N GLU A 68 3.65 -8.91 -11.27
CA GLU A 68 4.72 -8.47 -12.17
C GLU A 68 4.20 -8.16 -13.59
N GLU A 69 3.29 -8.98 -14.10
CA GLU A 69 2.67 -8.78 -15.42
C GLU A 69 1.82 -7.50 -15.53
N ASP A 70 1.29 -6.98 -14.42
CA ASP A 70 0.43 -5.79 -14.38
C ASP A 70 1.20 -4.50 -14.03
N MET A 71 2.42 -4.62 -13.47
CA MET A 71 3.19 -3.49 -12.92
C MET A 71 3.35 -2.33 -13.89
N ALA A 72 3.75 -2.61 -15.14
CA ALA A 72 4.00 -1.56 -16.14
C ALA A 72 2.72 -0.83 -16.52
N ARG A 73 1.61 -1.57 -16.68
CA ARG A 73 0.30 -1.03 -17.03
C ARG A 73 -0.26 -0.15 -15.91
N VAL A 74 -0.23 -0.64 -14.67
CA VAL A 74 -0.71 0.09 -13.49
C VAL A 74 0.14 1.33 -13.23
N ARG A 75 1.47 1.22 -13.34
CA ARG A 75 2.38 2.36 -13.19
C ARG A 75 2.07 3.46 -14.20
N GLY A 76 1.96 3.10 -15.47
CA GLY A 76 1.65 4.08 -16.52
C GLY A 76 0.29 4.75 -16.31
N ALA A 77 -0.70 4.06 -15.75
CA ALA A 77 -1.98 4.68 -15.40
C ALA A 77 -1.83 5.75 -14.31
N TYR A 78 -1.14 5.43 -13.21
CA TYR A 78 -0.93 6.41 -12.13
C TYR A 78 -0.05 7.59 -12.55
N GLU A 79 0.97 7.36 -13.38
CA GLU A 79 1.80 8.44 -13.93
C GLU A 79 0.98 9.43 -14.78
N ARG A 80 0.10 8.92 -15.66
CA ARG A 80 -0.80 9.78 -16.46
C ARG A 80 -1.77 10.58 -15.58
N LEU A 81 -2.20 10.02 -14.45
CA LEU A 81 -3.11 10.66 -13.51
C LEU A 81 -2.40 11.61 -12.52
N GLY A 82 -1.07 11.67 -12.54
CA GLY A 82 -0.27 12.49 -11.62
C GLY A 82 -0.28 11.97 -10.18
N VAL A 83 -0.52 10.68 -9.98
CA VAL A 83 -0.71 10.05 -8.67
C VAL A 83 0.61 9.47 -8.16
N LYS A 84 0.94 9.75 -6.89
CA LYS A 84 2.12 9.16 -6.23
C LYS A 84 1.82 7.72 -5.83
N ALA A 85 2.31 6.74 -6.59
CA ALA A 85 2.06 5.33 -6.35
C ALA A 85 3.36 4.51 -6.17
N GLU A 86 3.44 3.79 -5.06
CA GLU A 86 4.41 2.71 -4.83
C GLU A 86 3.77 1.37 -5.21
N LEU A 87 4.40 0.63 -6.12
CA LEU A 87 3.91 -0.68 -6.57
C LEU A 87 4.87 -1.78 -6.15
N ALA A 88 4.33 -2.89 -5.66
CA ALA A 88 5.12 -4.07 -5.30
C ALA A 88 4.36 -5.37 -5.63
N PRO A 89 5.07 -6.45 -6.02
CA PRO A 89 4.45 -7.77 -6.24
C PRO A 89 3.90 -8.40 -4.95
N SER A 90 4.50 -8.08 -3.81
CA SER A 90 4.03 -8.49 -2.49
C SER A 90 4.26 -7.37 -1.48
N LEU A 91 3.30 -7.20 -0.56
CA LEU A 91 3.39 -6.21 0.51
C LEU A 91 3.93 -6.87 1.77
N ARG A 92 5.03 -6.33 2.31
CA ARG A 92 5.57 -6.78 3.59
C ARG A 92 4.98 -5.92 4.72
N ILE A 93 3.89 -6.39 5.29
CA ILE A 93 3.13 -5.68 6.34
C ILE A 93 3.91 -5.58 7.66
N CYS A 94 4.86 -6.50 7.91
CA CYS A 94 5.76 -6.46 9.06
C CYS A 94 7.22 -6.29 8.63
N ARG A 95 7.80 -5.09 8.84
CA ARG A 95 9.26 -4.94 8.88
C ARG A 95 9.74 -5.47 10.24
N SER A 96 10.48 -6.58 10.22
CA SER A 96 11.31 -6.98 11.36
C SER A 96 12.31 -5.85 11.61
N ALA A 97 12.36 -5.38 12.86
CA ALA A 97 13.23 -4.30 13.31
C ALA A 97 14.71 -4.60 13.06
#